data_AF-F4P5F7-F1
#
_entry.id   AF-F4P5F7-F1
#
_cell.length_a   1.000
_cell.length_b   1.000
_cell.length_c   1.000
_cell.angle_alpha   90.00
_cell.angle_beta   90.00
_cell.angle_gamma   90.00
#
_symmetry.space_group_name_H-M   'P 1'
#
loop_
_entity.id
_entity.type
_entity.pdbx_description
1 polymer ?
#
loop_
_entity_poly.entity_id
_entity_poly.type
_entity_poly.pdbx_seq_one_letter_code
_entity_poly.pdbx_strand_id
1 'polypeptide(L)'
;MAVKPLVSTSGCLNISDLAKAIKQKFPNQFSAVDSNQISIHQSLQDAPLEPDLPLARISTAGLSAKLPLIVKTLGSSAPAQKTIFIQDIDEECCPLDSFSKYLVESNDDLKQILEGKGSALYQLFNPKDKIIKFKQLINGEKYNVYSRYERSFADEVRWQQNDDQVMEEETHLAVRRFFATHLGPSIEVMPTDIMAADGKTVVQEWDAVFKDGDVLYLCEAKHNMTDKQVNKLPARIRKFKEFQANAQPEFRNVTKYVGVLCGTLFPEDIRKIAQLFGFICVYPSGYRYDVKKPEDFIIER
;
A
#
# COMPACT_ATOMS: atom_id res chain seq x y z
N MET A 1 -55.11 -6.87 -0.57
CA MET A 1 -54.72 -8.29 -0.82
C MET A 1 -53.24 -8.32 -1.12
N ALA A 2 -52.41 -8.86 -0.21
CA ALA A 2 -51.00 -9.06 -0.49
C ALA A 2 -50.84 -10.33 -1.33
N VAL A 3 -50.47 -10.18 -2.59
CA VAL A 3 -50.20 -11.31 -3.48
C VAL A 3 -48.90 -11.95 -3.02
N LYS A 4 -48.97 -13.14 -2.44
CA LYS A 4 -47.78 -13.95 -2.14
C LYS A 4 -47.14 -14.35 -3.48
N PRO A 5 -45.86 -14.03 -3.72
CA PRO A 5 -45.22 -14.40 -4.98
C PRO A 5 -45.16 -15.92 -5.13
N LEU A 6 -45.79 -16.45 -6.18
CA LEU A 6 -45.74 -17.88 -6.51
C LEU A 6 -44.53 -18.16 -7.39
N VAL A 7 -43.65 -19.07 -6.99
CA VAL A 7 -42.58 -19.61 -7.86
C VAL A 7 -43.10 -20.88 -8.50
N SER A 8 -42.91 -21.00 -9.81
CA SER A 8 -43.26 -22.24 -10.52
C SER A 8 -42.27 -23.33 -10.13
N THR A 9 -42.78 -24.50 -9.75
CA THR A 9 -41.96 -25.70 -9.52
C THR A 9 -41.78 -26.52 -10.81
N SER A 10 -42.34 -26.07 -11.94
CA SER A 10 -42.23 -26.75 -13.23
C SER A 10 -40.77 -26.82 -13.66
N GLY A 11 -40.28 -28.03 -13.97
CA GLY A 11 -38.89 -28.27 -14.37
C GLY A 11 -37.88 -28.39 -13.22
N CYS A 12 -38.30 -28.23 -11.97
CA CYS A 12 -37.43 -28.48 -10.81
C CYS A 12 -37.55 -29.95 -10.38
N LEU A 13 -36.42 -30.65 -10.16
CA LEU A 13 -36.42 -32.04 -9.70
C LEU A 13 -36.20 -32.14 -8.19
N ASN A 14 -35.43 -31.22 -7.61
CA ASN A 14 -35.07 -31.18 -6.19
C ASN A 14 -35.07 -29.74 -5.62
N ILE A 15 -34.72 -29.61 -4.34
CA ILE A 15 -34.65 -28.32 -3.62
C ILE A 15 -33.61 -27.36 -4.23
N SER A 16 -32.49 -27.87 -4.71
CA SER A 16 -31.44 -27.06 -5.38
C SER A 16 -31.96 -26.41 -6.67
N ASP A 17 -32.73 -27.14 -7.48
CA ASP A 17 -33.34 -26.58 -8.69
C ASP A 17 -34.37 -25.49 -8.35
N LEU A 18 -35.15 -25.71 -7.28
CA LEU A 18 -36.11 -24.72 -6.80
C LEU A 18 -35.42 -23.45 -6.29
N ALA A 19 -34.30 -23.57 -5.57
CA ALA A 19 -33.49 -22.42 -5.13
C ALA A 19 -32.98 -21.58 -6.32
N LYS A 20 -32.55 -22.24 -7.40
CA LYS A 20 -32.17 -21.55 -8.65
C LYS A 20 -33.36 -20.84 -9.31
N ALA A 21 -34.52 -21.50 -9.38
CA ALA A 21 -35.74 -20.90 -9.94
C ALA A 21 -36.22 -19.69 -9.12
N ILE A 22 -36.12 -19.74 -7.78
CA ILE A 22 -36.41 -18.62 -6.89
C ILE A 22 -35.49 -17.43 -7.20
N LYS A 23 -34.18 -17.67 -7.31
CA LYS A 23 -33.20 -16.62 -7.64
C LYS A 23 -33.48 -15.97 -9.00
N GLN A 24 -33.78 -16.79 -10.02
CA GLN A 24 -34.11 -16.30 -11.36
C GLN A 24 -35.38 -15.45 -11.38
N LYS A 25 -36.37 -15.80 -10.55
CA LYS A 25 -37.65 -15.08 -10.47
C LYS A 25 -37.56 -13.80 -9.66
N PHE A 26 -36.67 -13.72 -8.67
CA PHE A 26 -36.47 -12.55 -7.82
C PHE A 26 -35.02 -12.04 -7.85
N PRO A 27 -34.52 -11.61 -9.02
CA PRO A 27 -33.12 -11.20 -9.17
C PRO A 27 -32.78 -10.02 -8.27
N ASN A 28 -33.71 -9.09 -8.04
CA ASN A 28 -33.48 -7.92 -7.18
C ASN A 28 -33.35 -8.26 -5.68
N GLN A 29 -33.84 -9.42 -5.24
CA GLN A 29 -33.78 -9.86 -3.83
C GLN A 29 -32.60 -10.79 -3.56
N PHE A 30 -32.13 -11.52 -4.58
CA PHE A 30 -31.10 -12.55 -4.46
C PHE A 30 -29.90 -12.34 -5.40
N SER A 31 -29.72 -11.14 -5.97
CA SER A 31 -28.60 -10.83 -6.88
C SER A 31 -27.23 -11.02 -6.23
N ALA A 32 -27.13 -10.75 -4.93
CA ALA A 32 -25.89 -10.76 -4.17
C ALA A 32 -25.52 -12.14 -3.57
N VAL A 33 -26.39 -13.15 -3.68
CA VAL A 33 -26.17 -14.48 -3.08
C VAL A 33 -26.11 -15.55 -4.16
N ASP A 34 -25.20 -16.52 -4.02
CA ASP A 34 -25.20 -17.70 -4.87
C ASP A 34 -26.47 -18.54 -4.56
N SER A 35 -26.98 -19.25 -5.58
CA SER A 35 -28.09 -20.21 -5.39
C SER A 35 -27.82 -21.26 -4.30
N ASN A 36 -26.55 -21.62 -4.07
CA ASN A 36 -26.17 -22.55 -2.99
C ASN A 36 -26.23 -21.92 -1.58
N GLN A 37 -26.42 -20.60 -1.48
CA GLN A 37 -26.61 -19.87 -0.22
C GLN A 37 -28.10 -19.64 0.10
N ILE A 38 -29.00 -20.13 -0.74
CA ILE A 38 -30.44 -20.05 -0.55
C ILE A 38 -30.92 -21.36 0.09
N SER A 39 -31.45 -21.28 1.31
CA SER A 39 -32.10 -22.40 1.98
C SER A 39 -33.62 -22.29 1.96
N ILE A 40 -34.29 -23.43 1.83
CA ILE A 40 -35.74 -23.54 1.79
C ILE A 40 -36.20 -24.27 3.04
N HIS A 41 -37.21 -23.74 3.73
CA HIS A 41 -37.73 -24.22 5.01
C HIS A 41 -39.24 -24.44 4.93
N GLN A 42 -39.75 -25.41 5.69
CA GLN A 42 -41.20 -25.66 5.81
C GLN A 42 -41.88 -24.68 6.79
N SER A 43 -41.15 -24.23 7.81
CA SER A 43 -41.58 -23.20 8.75
C SER A 43 -40.42 -22.26 9.12
N LEU A 44 -40.69 -21.21 9.90
CA LEU A 44 -39.64 -20.28 10.37
C LEU A 44 -38.66 -20.97 11.34
N GLN A 45 -39.09 -22.03 12.01
CA GLN A 45 -38.35 -22.73 13.06
C GLN A 45 -37.70 -24.02 12.55
N ASP A 46 -38.10 -24.51 11.38
CA ASP A 46 -37.56 -25.77 10.83
C ASP A 46 -36.14 -25.61 10.31
N ALA A 47 -35.39 -26.71 10.38
CA ALA A 47 -34.13 -26.88 9.69
C ALA A 47 -34.30 -26.71 8.17
N PRO A 48 -33.23 -26.30 7.45
CA PRO A 48 -33.27 -26.21 5.99
C PRO A 48 -33.54 -27.59 5.37
N LEU A 49 -34.33 -27.63 4.30
CA LEU A 49 -34.52 -28.83 3.50
C LEU A 49 -33.24 -29.16 2.75
N GLU A 50 -32.91 -30.45 2.70
CA GLU A 50 -31.70 -30.95 2.04
C GLU A 50 -31.71 -30.61 0.54
N PRO A 51 -30.59 -30.13 -0.05
CA PRO A 51 -30.52 -29.71 -1.46
C PRO A 51 -30.95 -30.78 -2.46
N ASP A 52 -30.61 -32.04 -2.18
CA ASP A 52 -30.90 -33.19 -3.04
C ASP A 52 -32.27 -33.81 -2.77
N LEU A 53 -33.05 -33.27 -1.82
CA LEU A 53 -34.38 -33.76 -1.51
C LEU A 53 -35.28 -33.61 -2.75
N PRO A 54 -35.82 -34.72 -3.31
CA PRO A 54 -36.71 -34.63 -4.46
C PRO A 54 -37.97 -33.84 -4.11
N LEU A 55 -38.39 -32.92 -4.98
CA LEU A 55 -39.59 -32.11 -4.73
C LEU A 55 -40.84 -32.96 -4.57
N ALA A 56 -40.92 -34.11 -5.27
CA ALA A 56 -41.98 -35.09 -5.12
C ALA A 56 -42.08 -35.67 -3.68
N ARG A 57 -40.98 -35.67 -2.91
CA ARG A 57 -40.93 -36.16 -1.52
C ARG A 57 -41.37 -35.15 -0.47
N ILE A 58 -41.58 -33.89 -0.85
CA ILE A 58 -42.21 -32.85 0.02
C ILE A 58 -43.75 -33.10 0.13
N SER A 59 -44.21 -34.14 -0.56
CA SER A 59 -45.51 -34.83 -0.56
C SER A 59 -46.61 -34.22 -1.41
N THR A 60 -47.43 -35.13 -1.92
CA THR A 60 -48.72 -34.96 -2.60
C THR A 60 -49.83 -34.30 -1.76
N ALA A 61 -49.57 -33.96 -0.49
CA ALA A 61 -50.41 -33.06 0.33
C ALA A 61 -49.65 -31.83 0.87
N GLY A 62 -48.35 -31.68 0.59
CA GLY A 62 -47.46 -30.69 1.21
C GLY A 62 -47.09 -29.48 0.34
N LEU A 63 -47.41 -29.49 -0.96
CA LEU A 63 -47.53 -28.28 -1.79
C LEU A 63 -49.00 -27.93 -2.10
N SER A 64 -49.94 -28.65 -1.46
CA SER A 64 -51.37 -28.39 -1.51
C SER A 64 -51.71 -27.16 -0.66
N ALA A 65 -51.58 -25.99 -1.27
CA ALA A 65 -52.35 -24.76 -1.03
C ALA A 65 -52.43 -24.13 0.38
N LYS A 66 -51.84 -24.68 1.46
CA LYS A 66 -52.06 -24.13 2.81
C LYS A 66 -50.85 -23.52 3.52
N LEU A 67 -49.61 -23.85 3.19
CA LEU A 67 -48.44 -23.25 3.85
C LEU A 67 -47.35 -22.86 2.83
N PRO A 68 -46.91 -21.59 2.80
CA PRO A 68 -45.82 -21.15 1.93
C PRO A 68 -44.49 -21.69 2.46
N LEU A 69 -43.63 -22.18 1.55
CA LEU A 69 -42.22 -22.44 1.88
C LEU A 69 -41.52 -21.13 2.18
N ILE A 70 -40.64 -21.14 3.18
CA ILE A 70 -39.87 -19.98 3.60
C ILE A 70 -38.48 -20.08 3.01
N VAL A 71 -38.09 -19.04 2.30
CA VAL A 71 -36.75 -18.89 1.72
C VAL A 71 -35.92 -18.06 2.69
N LYS A 72 -34.80 -18.62 3.15
CA LYS A 72 -33.78 -17.89 3.91
C LYS A 72 -32.49 -17.91 3.12
N THR A 73 -31.63 -16.95 3.38
CA THR A 73 -30.23 -16.99 2.93
C THR A 73 -29.39 -17.47 4.09
N LEU A 74 -28.65 -18.57 3.91
CA LEU A 74 -27.58 -18.96 4.84
C LEU A 74 -26.57 -17.81 4.86
N GLY A 75 -26.37 -17.24 6.04
CA GLY A 75 -25.82 -15.91 6.18
C GLY A 75 -24.57 -15.64 5.33
N SER A 76 -24.66 -14.61 4.48
CA SER A 76 -23.76 -13.50 4.75
C SER A 76 -24.01 -13.14 6.21
N SER A 77 -22.97 -13.15 7.05
CA SER A 77 -23.01 -12.48 8.35
C SER A 77 -23.82 -11.19 8.23
N ALA A 78 -24.55 -10.81 9.29
CA ALA A 78 -25.18 -9.49 9.42
C ALA A 78 -24.32 -8.42 8.71
N PRO A 79 -24.92 -7.46 7.96
CA PRO A 79 -24.15 -6.48 7.20
C PRO A 79 -23.05 -5.97 8.13
N ALA A 80 -21.78 -6.23 7.76
CA ALA A 80 -20.67 -6.11 8.68
C ALA A 80 -20.65 -4.67 9.17
N GLN A 81 -21.19 -4.39 10.35
CA GLN A 81 -21.26 -3.02 10.81
C GLN A 81 -19.85 -2.64 11.26
N LYS A 82 -19.31 -1.54 10.72
CA LYS A 82 -18.01 -1.03 11.11
C LYS A 82 -18.19 0.27 11.87
N THR A 83 -17.73 0.27 13.11
CA THR A 83 -17.49 1.50 13.85
C THR A 83 -16.18 2.09 13.37
N ILE A 84 -16.14 3.35 12.97
CA ILE A 84 -14.92 4.06 12.60
C ILE A 84 -14.86 5.42 13.28
N PHE A 85 -13.67 6.00 13.32
CA PHE A 85 -13.44 7.32 13.89
C PHE A 85 -12.82 8.22 12.83
N ILE A 86 -13.42 9.38 12.58
CA ILE A 86 -12.99 10.29 11.52
C ILE A 86 -12.58 11.62 12.12
N GLN A 87 -11.36 12.05 11.83
CA GLN A 87 -10.88 13.41 12.07
C GLN A 87 -11.35 14.29 10.91
N ASP A 88 -12.20 15.28 11.23
CA ASP A 88 -12.66 16.25 10.24
C ASP A 88 -11.58 17.31 9.97
N ILE A 89 -11.84 18.17 8.99
CA ILE A 89 -10.98 19.29 8.63
C ILE A 89 -11.70 20.63 8.84
N ASP A 90 -10.96 21.67 9.15
CA ASP A 90 -11.49 23.04 9.20
C ASP A 90 -11.54 23.71 7.81
N GLU A 91 -11.94 24.99 7.79
CA GLU A 91 -12.04 25.80 6.57
C GLU A 91 -10.69 25.99 5.85
N GLU A 92 -9.57 25.84 6.56
CA GLU A 92 -8.20 25.92 6.02
C GLU A 92 -7.65 24.55 5.58
N CYS A 93 -8.49 23.49 5.63
CA CYS A 93 -8.14 22.09 5.36
C CYS A 93 -7.14 21.48 6.36
N CYS A 94 -7.04 22.03 7.58
CA CYS A 94 -6.25 21.46 8.66
C CYS A 94 -7.08 20.45 9.48
N PRO A 95 -6.50 19.32 9.92
CA PRO A 95 -7.21 18.35 10.76
C PRO A 95 -7.61 18.95 12.11
N LEU A 96 -8.85 18.70 12.54
CA LEU A 96 -9.34 19.11 13.86
C LEU A 96 -8.74 18.23 14.98
N ASP A 97 -8.60 18.75 16.20
CA ASP A 97 -8.04 17.99 17.35
C ASP A 97 -8.91 16.81 17.84
N SER A 98 -10.05 16.56 17.22
CA SER A 98 -11.04 15.59 17.70
C SER A 98 -11.53 14.63 16.60
N PHE A 99 -11.96 13.45 17.04
CA PHE A 99 -12.52 12.42 16.17
C PHE A 99 -14.01 12.26 16.40
N SER A 100 -14.77 12.23 15.31
CA SER A 100 -16.18 11.87 15.30
C SER A 100 -16.35 10.37 15.08
N LYS A 101 -17.17 9.71 15.89
CA LYS A 101 -17.47 8.28 15.78
C LYS A 101 -18.62 8.06 14.79
N TYR A 102 -18.42 7.15 13.84
CA TYR A 102 -19.42 6.77 12.85
C TYR A 102 -19.68 5.27 12.88
N LEU A 103 -20.91 4.93 12.54
CA LEU A 103 -21.37 3.56 12.33
C LEU A 103 -21.68 3.42 10.84
N VAL A 104 -20.97 2.54 10.14
CA VAL A 104 -21.05 2.41 8.69
C VAL A 104 -21.48 0.99 8.35
N GLU A 105 -22.56 0.88 7.60
CA GLU A 105 -23.16 -0.41 7.22
C GLU A 105 -23.08 -0.63 5.70
N SER A 106 -22.86 0.43 4.93
CA SER A 106 -22.89 0.40 3.47
C SER A 106 -21.97 1.43 2.81
N ASN A 107 -21.83 1.33 1.47
CA ASN A 107 -21.17 2.37 0.68
C ASN A 107 -21.96 3.69 0.69
N ASP A 108 -23.29 3.62 0.87
CA ASP A 108 -24.14 4.82 0.88
C ASP A 108 -23.92 5.62 2.16
N ASP A 109 -23.76 4.95 3.30
CA ASP A 109 -23.39 5.61 4.56
C ASP A 109 -22.01 6.27 4.44
N LEU A 110 -21.05 5.57 3.86
CA LEU A 110 -19.72 6.14 3.60
C LEU A 110 -19.81 7.36 2.67
N LYS A 111 -20.68 7.31 1.65
CA LYS A 111 -20.90 8.43 0.73
C LYS A 111 -21.52 9.63 1.47
N GLN A 112 -22.51 9.41 2.34
CA GLN A 112 -23.11 10.46 3.16
C GLN A 112 -22.11 11.08 4.14
N ILE A 113 -21.23 10.28 4.72
CA ILE A 113 -20.14 10.76 5.59
C ILE A 113 -19.20 11.68 4.81
N LEU A 114 -18.89 11.34 3.55
CA LEU A 114 -18.02 12.14 2.69
C LEU A 114 -18.73 13.38 2.12
N GLU A 115 -20.05 13.33 1.96
CA GLU A 115 -20.86 14.41 1.41
C GLU A 115 -20.77 15.67 2.30
N GLY A 116 -20.15 16.72 1.75
CA GLY A 116 -19.88 17.96 2.47
C GLY A 116 -18.55 18.03 3.22
N LYS A 117 -17.84 16.90 3.41
CA LYS A 117 -16.56 16.84 4.15
C LYS A 117 -15.35 16.63 3.24
N GLY A 118 -15.48 15.79 2.21
CA GLY A 118 -14.34 15.40 1.38
C GLY A 118 -14.68 14.44 0.24
N SER A 119 -13.67 13.91 -0.46
CA SER A 119 -13.84 12.95 -1.55
C SER A 119 -13.40 11.52 -1.20
N ALA A 120 -12.76 11.31 -0.05
CA ALA A 120 -12.39 9.98 0.48
C ALA A 120 -11.95 10.04 1.95
N LEU A 121 -11.58 8.88 2.49
CA LEU A 121 -10.86 8.73 3.76
C LEU A 121 -9.46 8.14 3.52
N TYR A 122 -8.54 8.35 4.45
CA TYR A 122 -7.28 7.61 4.53
C TYR A 122 -6.95 7.26 5.99
N GLN A 123 -6.18 6.19 6.20
CA GLN A 123 -5.78 5.76 7.54
C GLN A 123 -4.71 6.69 8.11
N LEU A 124 -4.84 7.06 9.38
CA LEU A 124 -3.90 7.98 10.04
C LEU A 124 -2.47 7.43 10.08
N PHE A 125 -2.30 6.13 10.35
CA PHE A 125 -0.97 5.52 10.52
C PHE A 125 -0.43 4.87 9.24
N ASN A 126 -1.19 4.86 8.14
CA ASN A 126 -0.77 4.29 6.86
C ASN A 126 -1.55 4.91 5.68
N PRO A 127 -1.24 6.17 5.30
CA PRO A 127 -2.04 6.96 4.34
C PRO A 127 -1.90 6.53 2.87
N LYS A 128 -1.47 5.29 2.59
CA LYS A 128 -1.11 4.84 1.24
C LYS A 128 -2.30 4.69 0.30
N ASP A 129 -3.49 4.42 0.86
CA ASP A 129 -4.67 4.06 0.06
C ASP A 129 -5.85 5.01 0.30
N LYS A 130 -6.44 5.47 -0.81
CA LYS A 130 -7.70 6.22 -0.83
C LYS A 130 -8.88 5.26 -0.57
N ILE A 131 -9.62 5.50 0.51
CA ILE A 131 -10.76 4.69 0.93
C ILE A 131 -12.06 5.36 0.50
N ILE A 132 -12.75 4.71 -0.43
CA ILE A 132 -14.01 5.17 -1.02
C ILE A 132 -15.11 4.11 -0.97
N LYS A 133 -14.79 2.90 -0.50
CA LYS A 133 -15.73 1.78 -0.39
C LYS A 133 -15.73 1.22 1.02
N PHE A 134 -16.92 0.90 1.51
CA PHE A 134 -17.19 0.28 2.82
C PHE A 134 -16.30 -0.96 3.10
N LYS A 135 -16.05 -1.79 2.07
CA LYS A 135 -15.19 -2.98 2.21
C LYS A 135 -13.75 -2.67 2.62
N GLN A 136 -13.25 -1.47 2.31
CA GLN A 136 -11.88 -1.02 2.61
C GLN A 136 -11.74 -0.51 4.05
N LEU A 137 -12.86 -0.24 4.74
CA LEU A 137 -12.84 0.18 6.13
C LEU A 137 -12.40 -0.97 7.04
N ILE A 138 -11.79 -0.64 8.16
CA ILE A 138 -11.41 -1.55 9.23
C ILE A 138 -12.20 -1.12 10.47
N ASN A 139 -12.81 -2.09 11.14
CA ASN A 139 -13.61 -1.80 12.33
C ASN A 139 -12.71 -1.32 13.48
N GLY A 140 -13.10 -0.22 14.13
CA GLY A 140 -12.40 0.42 15.24
C GLY A 140 -11.31 1.41 14.82
N GLU A 141 -11.03 1.55 13.52
CA GLU A 141 -9.91 2.35 13.04
C GLU A 141 -10.19 3.85 12.94
N LYS A 142 -9.09 4.61 12.94
CA LYS A 142 -9.06 6.07 12.78
C LYS A 142 -8.69 6.48 11.37
N TYR A 143 -9.44 7.44 10.85
CA TYR A 143 -9.33 7.95 9.50
C TYR A 143 -9.31 9.48 9.52
N ASN A 144 -8.70 10.05 8.49
CA ASN A 144 -8.80 11.47 8.19
C ASN A 144 -9.60 11.67 6.91
N VAL A 145 -10.28 12.81 6.84
CA VAL A 145 -11.01 13.22 5.64
C VAL A 145 -10.02 13.71 4.58
N TYR A 146 -10.24 13.26 3.36
CA TYR A 146 -9.55 13.74 2.18
C TYR A 146 -10.34 14.89 1.55
N SER A 147 -9.90 16.13 1.75
CA SER A 147 -10.59 17.35 1.30
C SER A 147 -10.84 17.33 -0.22
N ARG A 148 -12.01 17.81 -0.65
CA ARG A 148 -12.32 18.04 -2.07
C ARG A 148 -11.57 19.22 -2.69
N TYR A 149 -10.81 19.96 -1.87
CA TYR A 149 -10.05 21.16 -2.26
C TYR A 149 -8.55 20.90 -2.43
N GLU A 150 -8.09 19.64 -2.36
CA GLU A 150 -6.75 19.10 -2.72
C GLU A 150 -5.64 20.13 -3.07
N ARG A 151 -5.28 20.98 -2.11
CA ARG A 151 -3.96 21.64 -2.07
C ARG A 151 -3.08 20.96 -1.04
N SER A 152 -3.60 20.57 0.12
CA SER A 152 -2.80 20.05 1.24
C SER A 152 -2.05 18.74 0.98
N PHE A 153 -2.60 17.76 0.25
CA PHE A 153 -1.86 16.51 -0.07
C PHE A 153 -0.84 16.71 -1.21
N ALA A 154 -1.19 17.48 -2.24
CA ALA A 154 -0.23 17.86 -3.26
C ALA A 154 0.87 18.74 -2.68
N ASP A 155 0.55 19.59 -1.71
CA ASP A 155 1.51 20.41 -0.99
C ASP A 155 2.33 19.58 0.00
N GLU A 156 1.77 18.59 0.71
CA GLU A 156 2.51 17.68 1.62
C GLU A 156 3.40 16.71 0.85
N VAL A 157 2.92 16.13 -0.25
CA VAL A 157 3.74 15.33 -1.17
C VAL A 157 4.78 16.22 -1.85
N ARG A 158 4.44 17.44 -2.27
CA ARG A 158 5.41 18.40 -2.81
C ARG A 158 6.40 18.85 -1.74
N TRP A 159 5.98 19.00 -0.49
CA TRP A 159 6.85 19.32 0.64
C TRP A 159 7.79 18.18 0.93
N GLN A 160 7.29 16.94 0.94
CA GLN A 160 8.12 15.75 1.09
C GLN A 160 9.08 15.60 -0.09
N GLN A 161 8.63 15.81 -1.33
CA GLN A 161 9.49 15.79 -2.52
C GLN A 161 10.52 16.91 -2.47
N ASN A 162 10.14 18.11 -2.03
CA ASN A 162 11.06 19.23 -1.86
C ASN A 162 12.06 18.94 -0.73
N ASP A 163 11.64 18.30 0.36
CA ASP A 163 12.49 17.96 1.51
C ASP A 163 13.44 16.79 1.16
N ASP A 164 12.94 15.78 0.44
CA ASP A 164 13.72 14.70 -0.17
C ASP A 164 14.77 15.30 -1.12
N GLN A 165 14.36 16.19 -2.03
CA GLN A 165 15.26 16.86 -2.97
C GLN A 165 16.30 17.74 -2.26
N VAL A 166 15.90 18.54 -1.28
CA VAL A 166 16.82 19.39 -0.50
C VAL A 166 17.81 18.53 0.27
N MET A 167 17.36 17.43 0.87
CA MET A 167 18.22 16.46 1.56
C MET A 167 19.21 15.81 0.60
N GLU A 168 18.75 15.36 -0.57
CA GLU A 168 19.61 14.79 -1.62
C GLU A 168 20.63 15.81 -2.14
N GLU A 169 20.21 17.05 -2.42
CA GLU A 169 21.09 18.13 -2.87
C GLU A 169 22.16 18.49 -1.84
N GLU A 170 21.79 18.64 -0.56
CA GLU A 170 22.73 18.98 0.52
C GLU A 170 23.69 17.84 0.83
N THR A 171 23.21 16.58 0.83
CA THR A 171 24.07 15.41 1.03
C THR A 171 25.00 15.19 -0.15
N HIS A 172 24.50 15.33 -1.39
CA HIS A 172 25.32 15.31 -2.60
C HIS A 172 26.41 16.38 -2.56
N LEU A 173 26.06 17.61 -2.17
CA LEU A 173 27.02 18.71 -2.06
C LEU A 173 28.07 18.46 -0.98
N ALA A 174 27.67 17.90 0.17
CA ALA A 174 28.59 17.54 1.24
C ALA A 174 29.58 16.45 0.80
N VAL A 175 29.10 15.40 0.16
CA VAL A 175 29.93 14.32 -0.40
C VAL A 175 30.89 14.86 -1.46
N ARG A 176 30.39 15.67 -2.40
CA ARG A 176 31.20 16.28 -3.45
C ARG A 176 32.30 17.18 -2.87
N ARG A 177 31.99 18.00 -1.88
CA ARG A 177 32.98 18.86 -1.18
C ARG A 177 34.02 18.03 -0.45
N PHE A 178 33.58 16.96 0.21
CA PHE A 178 34.48 16.02 0.89
C PHE A 178 35.45 15.39 -0.12
N PHE A 179 34.96 14.85 -1.23
CA PHE A 179 35.81 14.29 -2.28
C PHE A 179 36.70 15.35 -2.92
N ALA A 180 36.20 16.53 -3.28
CA ALA A 180 37.03 17.59 -3.84
C ALA A 180 38.20 18.00 -2.90
N THR A 181 37.98 17.93 -1.58
CA THR A 181 39.02 18.25 -0.58
C THR A 181 40.08 17.15 -0.46
N HIS A 182 39.68 15.87 -0.55
CA HIS A 182 40.57 14.73 -0.31
C HIS A 182 41.18 14.15 -1.58
N LEU A 183 40.39 14.06 -2.65
CA LEU A 183 40.75 13.52 -3.96
C LEU A 183 41.20 14.60 -4.94
N GLY A 184 40.70 15.82 -4.79
CA GLY A 184 40.96 16.92 -5.70
C GLY A 184 39.91 17.03 -6.82
N PRO A 185 40.20 17.79 -7.89
CA PRO A 185 39.21 18.10 -8.93
C PRO A 185 38.94 16.95 -9.90
N SER A 186 39.59 15.78 -9.74
CA SER A 186 39.43 14.61 -10.62
C SER A 186 38.12 13.85 -10.42
N ILE A 187 37.37 14.14 -9.34
CA ILE A 187 36.11 13.45 -9.06
C ILE A 187 35.06 13.79 -10.12
N GLU A 188 34.60 12.76 -10.82
CA GLU A 188 33.55 12.85 -11.84
C GLU A 188 32.19 12.60 -11.18
N VAL A 189 31.19 13.41 -11.53
CA VAL A 189 29.78 13.15 -11.19
C VAL A 189 29.22 12.27 -12.31
N MET A 190 28.72 11.10 -11.94
CA MET A 190 28.26 10.07 -12.88
C MET A 190 26.73 10.05 -12.97
N PRO A 191 26.16 9.45 -14.03
CA PRO A 191 24.73 9.17 -14.08
C PRO A 191 24.24 8.36 -12.86
N THR A 192 23.06 8.70 -12.35
CA THR A 192 22.39 8.00 -11.23
C THR A 192 21.64 6.76 -11.71
N ASP A 193 21.03 6.85 -12.89
CA ASP A 193 20.35 5.76 -13.57
C ASP A 193 21.35 4.87 -14.30
N ILE A 194 21.43 3.62 -13.87
CA ILE A 194 22.22 2.59 -14.51
C ILE A 194 21.35 1.87 -15.53
N MET A 195 21.69 2.03 -16.80
CA MET A 195 20.93 1.45 -17.91
C MET A 195 21.38 0.02 -18.22
N ALA A 196 20.44 -0.81 -18.66
CA ALA A 196 20.72 -2.10 -19.30
C ALA A 196 21.41 -1.91 -20.65
N ALA A 197 21.86 -3.02 -21.24
CA ALA A 197 22.48 -3.04 -22.57
C ALA A 197 21.57 -2.49 -23.69
N ASP A 198 20.25 -2.47 -23.49
CA ASP A 198 19.30 -1.90 -24.44
C ASP A 198 19.29 -0.35 -24.46
N GLY A 199 19.97 0.27 -23.49
CA GLY A 199 20.03 1.73 -23.31
C GLY A 199 18.70 2.37 -22.92
N LYS A 200 17.67 1.59 -22.55
CA LYS A 200 16.31 2.06 -22.27
C LYS A 200 15.81 1.64 -20.90
N THR A 201 16.22 0.48 -20.42
CA THR A 201 15.75 -0.08 -19.16
C THR A 201 16.68 0.30 -18.03
N VAL A 202 16.20 1.03 -17.02
CA VAL A 202 16.96 1.26 -15.78
C VAL A 202 17.00 -0.03 -14.97
N VAL A 203 18.20 -0.57 -14.74
CA VAL A 203 18.40 -1.81 -13.97
C VAL A 203 18.65 -1.53 -12.50
N GLN A 204 19.18 -0.34 -12.20
CA GLN A 204 19.41 0.14 -10.84
C GLN A 204 19.54 1.66 -10.87
N GLU A 205 19.04 2.30 -9.83
CA GLU A 205 19.16 3.74 -9.58
C GLU A 205 19.98 3.95 -8.31
N TRP A 206 20.68 5.07 -8.19
CA TRP A 206 21.42 5.49 -7.00
C TRP A 206 21.15 6.97 -6.74
N ASP A 207 21.10 7.40 -5.48
CA ASP A 207 20.74 8.78 -5.15
C ASP A 207 21.87 9.76 -5.56
N ALA A 208 23.12 9.28 -5.58
CA ALA A 208 24.25 9.95 -6.24
C ALA A 208 25.35 8.94 -6.60
N VAL A 209 26.12 9.24 -7.64
CA VAL A 209 27.27 8.43 -8.04
C VAL A 209 28.46 9.33 -8.37
N PHE A 210 29.61 9.00 -7.79
CA PHE A 210 30.88 9.67 -8.07
C PHE A 210 31.94 8.67 -8.50
N LYS A 211 32.86 9.10 -9.36
CA LYS A 211 33.95 8.26 -9.86
C LYS A 211 35.28 8.99 -9.74
N ASP A 212 36.29 8.27 -9.25
CA ASP A 212 37.69 8.71 -9.27
C ASP A 212 38.55 7.56 -9.80
N GLY A 213 39.10 7.71 -11.00
CA GLY A 213 39.84 6.63 -11.66
C GLY A 213 39.00 5.36 -11.83
N ASP A 214 39.42 4.27 -11.18
CA ASP A 214 38.75 2.96 -11.19
C ASP A 214 37.87 2.70 -9.95
N VAL A 215 37.64 3.73 -9.13
CA VAL A 215 36.80 3.66 -7.92
C VAL A 215 35.46 4.34 -8.15
N LEU A 216 34.39 3.63 -7.81
CA LEU A 216 33.01 4.16 -7.86
C LEU A 216 32.44 4.29 -6.45
N TYR A 217 31.97 5.49 -6.11
CA TYR A 217 31.29 5.82 -4.87
C TYR A 217 29.79 5.83 -5.13
N LEU A 218 29.08 4.88 -4.53
CA LEU A 218 27.65 4.64 -4.73
C LEU A 218 26.88 5.13 -3.51
N CYS A 219 26.07 6.18 -3.69
CA CYS A 219 25.39 6.85 -2.59
C CYS A 219 23.93 6.38 -2.44
N GLU A 220 23.54 6.07 -1.21
CA GLU A 220 22.15 5.83 -0.84
C GLU A 220 21.73 6.79 0.29
N ALA A 221 20.74 7.63 -0.01
CA ALA A 221 20.17 8.66 0.83
C ALA A 221 18.80 8.23 1.38
N LYS A 222 18.61 8.37 2.69
CA LYS A 222 17.34 8.08 3.37
C LYS A 222 17.15 9.05 4.52
N HIS A 223 15.92 9.51 4.73
CA HIS A 223 15.61 10.33 5.91
C HIS A 223 15.96 9.63 7.23
N ASN A 224 15.58 8.36 7.37
CA ASN A 224 15.91 7.58 8.56
C ASN A 224 16.78 6.38 8.18
N MET A 225 18.06 6.45 8.56
CA MET A 225 19.02 5.38 8.32
C MET A 225 18.92 4.34 9.45
N THR A 226 18.56 3.10 9.09
CA THR A 226 18.45 1.97 10.02
C THR A 226 19.40 0.85 9.64
N ASP A 227 19.60 -0.10 10.55
CA ASP A 227 20.39 -1.31 10.33
C ASP A 227 19.95 -2.07 9.07
N LYS A 228 18.65 -2.06 8.76
CA LYS A 228 18.09 -2.70 7.57
C LYS A 228 18.64 -2.11 6.27
N GLN A 229 18.82 -0.78 6.17
CA GLN A 229 19.41 -0.18 4.97
C GLN A 229 20.91 -0.46 4.90
N VAL A 230 21.62 -0.33 6.02
CA VAL A 230 23.07 -0.63 6.10
C VAL A 230 23.34 -2.06 5.62
N ASN A 231 22.58 -3.04 6.12
CA ASN A 231 22.77 -4.46 5.78
C ASN A 231 22.36 -4.81 4.35
N LYS A 232 21.55 -3.97 3.67
CA LYS A 232 21.13 -4.20 2.28
C LYS A 232 22.16 -3.71 1.26
N LEU A 233 22.93 -2.68 1.61
CA LEU A 233 23.86 -2.04 0.70
C LEU A 233 24.91 -3.00 0.10
N PRO A 234 25.54 -3.94 0.85
CA PRO A 234 26.48 -4.90 0.26
C PRO A 234 25.85 -5.74 -0.86
N ALA A 235 24.62 -6.22 -0.66
CA ALA A 235 23.91 -7.02 -1.66
C ALA A 235 23.54 -6.17 -2.88
N ARG A 236 23.18 -4.90 -2.67
CA ARG A 236 22.87 -3.94 -3.75
C ARG A 236 24.11 -3.65 -4.62
N ILE A 237 25.27 -3.44 -4.00
CA ILE A 237 26.57 -3.26 -4.69
C ILE A 237 26.98 -4.56 -5.41
N ARG A 238 26.78 -5.72 -4.79
CA ARG A 238 27.06 -7.01 -5.45
C ARG A 238 26.24 -7.19 -6.73
N LYS A 239 24.94 -6.87 -6.69
CA LYS A 239 24.10 -6.90 -7.88
C LYS A 239 24.64 -5.96 -8.96
N PHE A 240 25.05 -4.73 -8.61
CA PHE A 240 25.68 -3.81 -9.56
C PHE A 240 26.85 -4.45 -10.32
N LYS A 241 27.76 -5.09 -9.57
CA LYS A 241 28.94 -5.76 -10.16
C LYS A 241 28.57 -6.82 -11.19
N GLU A 242 27.45 -7.52 -11.01
CA GLU A 242 27.01 -8.59 -11.91
C GLU A 242 26.58 -8.06 -13.28
N PHE A 243 26.04 -6.84 -13.38
CA PHE A 243 25.59 -6.25 -14.64
C PHE A 243 26.44 -5.08 -15.15
N GLN A 244 27.46 -4.64 -14.42
CA GLN A 244 28.37 -3.55 -14.80
C GLN A 244 28.92 -3.70 -16.24
N ALA A 245 29.29 -4.93 -16.65
CA ALA A 245 29.81 -5.20 -17.99
C ALA A 245 28.83 -4.80 -19.11
N ASN A 246 27.54 -4.79 -18.80
CA ASN A 246 26.44 -4.46 -19.71
C ASN A 246 25.88 -3.05 -19.49
N ALA A 247 26.42 -2.28 -18.54
CA ALA A 247 25.99 -0.92 -18.25
C ALA A 247 26.52 0.10 -19.27
N GLN A 248 26.17 1.38 -19.09
CA GLN A 248 26.69 2.47 -19.91
C GLN A 248 28.23 2.49 -19.91
N PRO A 249 28.88 2.95 -21.00
CA PRO A 249 30.34 2.95 -21.14
C PRO A 249 31.11 3.62 -19.99
N GLU A 250 30.50 4.61 -19.35
CA GLU A 250 31.09 5.43 -18.29
C GLU A 250 31.40 4.61 -17.02
N PHE A 251 30.64 3.54 -16.78
CA PHE A 251 30.82 2.61 -15.67
C PHE A 251 31.81 1.47 -15.98
N ARG A 252 32.35 1.42 -17.20
CA ARG A 252 33.40 0.47 -17.57
C ARG A 252 34.71 0.89 -16.90
N ASN A 253 35.61 -0.08 -16.69
CA ASN A 253 36.92 0.09 -16.05
C ASN A 253 36.88 0.48 -14.56
N VAL A 254 35.76 0.28 -13.88
CA VAL A 254 35.69 0.36 -12.40
C VAL A 254 36.06 -0.99 -11.81
N THR A 255 36.99 -1.01 -10.86
CA THR A 255 37.40 -2.23 -10.13
C THR A 255 37.05 -2.17 -8.64
N LYS A 256 36.95 -0.97 -8.06
CA LYS A 256 36.67 -0.73 -6.64
C LYS A 256 35.32 -0.04 -6.44
N TYR A 257 34.66 -0.40 -5.34
CA TYR A 257 33.31 0.06 -5.02
C TYR A 257 33.23 0.48 -3.57
N VAL A 258 32.71 1.67 -3.34
CA VAL A 258 32.59 2.26 -2.01
C VAL A 258 31.15 2.66 -1.79
N GLY A 259 30.55 2.11 -0.73
CA GLY A 259 29.20 2.51 -0.31
C GLY A 259 29.25 3.82 0.48
N VAL A 260 28.37 4.74 0.14
CA VAL A 260 28.14 5.99 0.87
C VAL A 260 26.69 6.01 1.35
N LEU A 261 26.48 6.15 2.65
CA LEU A 261 25.15 6.19 3.26
C LEU A 261 24.88 7.59 3.79
N CYS A 262 23.81 8.22 3.31
CA CYS A 262 23.40 9.56 3.67
C CYS A 262 22.07 9.52 4.42
N GLY A 263 21.94 10.25 5.53
CA GLY A 263 20.64 10.44 6.13
C GLY A 263 20.50 11.59 7.11
N THR A 264 19.31 12.20 7.13
CA THR A 264 18.95 13.30 8.05
C THR A 264 18.91 12.81 9.50
N LEU A 265 18.41 11.61 9.73
CA LEU A 265 18.52 10.89 10.98
C LEU A 265 19.42 9.66 10.80
N PHE A 266 20.66 9.78 11.28
CA PHE A 266 21.64 8.70 11.24
C PHE A 266 22.26 8.45 12.63
N PRO A 267 21.60 7.61 13.45
CA PRO A 267 22.03 7.32 14.82
C PRO A 267 23.48 6.80 14.91
N GLU A 268 24.17 7.11 16.00
CA GLU A 268 25.60 6.79 16.17
C GLU A 268 25.89 5.28 16.15
N ASP A 269 25.03 4.48 16.75
CA ASP A 269 25.10 3.02 16.73
C ASP A 269 24.98 2.46 15.31
N ILE A 270 24.04 3.00 14.50
CA ILE A 270 23.90 2.61 13.09
C ILE A 270 25.11 3.07 12.27
N ARG A 271 25.67 4.25 12.56
CA ARG A 271 26.92 4.72 11.91
C ARG A 271 28.10 3.81 12.23
N LYS A 272 28.24 3.36 13.47
CA LYS A 272 29.29 2.38 13.84
C LYS A 272 29.15 1.09 13.05
N ILE A 273 27.93 0.58 12.88
CA ILE A 273 27.66 -0.61 12.06
C ILE A 273 28.07 -0.34 10.59
N ALA A 274 27.64 0.78 10.00
CA ALA A 274 27.99 1.14 8.63
C ALA A 274 29.51 1.24 8.43
N GLN A 275 30.24 1.80 9.40
CA GLN A 275 31.70 1.87 9.36
C GLN A 275 32.37 0.50 9.45
N LEU A 276 31.80 -0.45 10.21
CA LEU A 276 32.28 -1.85 10.23
C LEU A 276 32.15 -2.54 8.86
N PHE A 277 31.14 -2.15 8.06
CA PHE A 277 31.01 -2.58 6.66
C PHE A 277 31.94 -1.83 5.69
N GLY A 278 32.70 -0.85 6.17
CA GLY A 278 33.57 -0.03 5.34
C GLY A 278 32.85 1.08 4.59
N PHE A 279 31.65 1.49 5.01
CA PHE A 279 30.89 2.55 4.34
C PHE A 279 31.21 3.94 4.87
N ILE A 280 31.18 4.92 3.97
CA ILE A 280 31.25 6.33 4.32
C ILE A 280 29.86 6.76 4.83
N CYS A 281 29.80 7.47 5.95
CA CYS A 281 28.56 7.95 6.54
C CYS A 281 28.45 9.47 6.36
N VAL A 282 27.28 9.93 5.92
CA VAL A 282 26.95 11.35 5.76
C VAL A 282 25.74 11.67 6.63
N TYR A 283 25.88 12.60 7.56
CA TYR A 283 24.85 12.89 8.56
C TYR A 283 24.89 14.35 9.03
N PRO A 284 23.77 14.93 9.50
CA PRO A 284 23.78 16.29 10.03
C PRO A 284 24.68 16.43 11.25
N SER A 285 25.50 17.48 11.24
CA SER A 285 26.36 17.89 12.35
C SER A 285 26.43 19.41 12.41
N GLY A 286 25.80 20.00 13.43
CA GLY A 286 25.63 21.45 13.49
C GLY A 286 24.73 21.97 12.38
N TYR A 287 25.20 22.95 11.61
CA TYR A 287 24.43 23.60 10.53
C TYR A 287 24.62 22.96 9.14
N ARG A 288 25.37 21.86 9.02
CA ARG A 288 25.69 21.21 7.74
C ARG A 288 25.73 19.69 7.89
N TYR A 289 25.82 18.99 6.76
CA TYR A 289 26.18 17.58 6.75
C TYR A 289 27.68 17.40 6.94
N ASP A 290 28.04 16.47 7.80
CA ASP A 290 29.39 15.98 8.00
C ASP A 290 29.57 14.65 7.28
N VAL A 291 30.79 14.37 6.82
CA VAL A 291 31.15 13.17 6.06
C VAL A 291 32.23 12.42 6.82
N LYS A 292 31.88 11.25 7.36
CA LYS A 292 32.78 10.42 8.15
C LYS A 292 33.10 9.13 7.41
N LYS A 293 34.37 8.98 7.03
CA LYS A 293 34.91 7.73 6.47
C LYS A 293 35.20 6.70 7.58
N PRO A 294 35.27 5.40 7.26
CA PRO A 294 35.88 4.41 8.15
C PRO A 294 37.34 4.78 8.47
N GLU A 295 37.82 4.42 9.65
CA GLU A 295 39.18 4.75 10.10
C GLU A 295 40.23 4.16 9.15
N ASP A 296 40.07 2.88 8.80
CA ASP A 296 40.94 2.12 7.90
C ASP A 296 40.70 2.42 6.41
N PHE A 297 39.76 3.31 6.09
CA PHE A 297 39.50 3.66 4.69
C PHE A 297 40.62 4.56 4.16
N ILE A 298 41.47 3.97 3.32
CA ILE A 298 42.51 4.68 2.58
C ILE A 298 41.89 5.15 1.27
N ILE A 299 41.81 6.46 1.13
CA ILE A 299 41.55 7.11 -0.15
C ILE A 299 42.87 7.04 -0.93
N GLU A 300 43.07 5.96 -1.69
CA GLU A 300 44.27 5.78 -2.53
C GLU A 300 44.13 6.63 -3.79
N ARG A 301 45.17 7.42 -4.11
CA ARG A 301 45.33 8.15 -5.37
C ARG A 301 45.98 7.28 -6.42
#